data_AF-A0A183U9F3-F1
#
_entry.id   AF-A0A183U9F3-F1
#
_cell.length_a   1.000
_cell.length_b   1.000
_cell.length_c   1.000
_cell.angle_alpha   90.00
_cell.angle_beta   90.00
_cell.angle_gamma   90.00
#
_symmetry.space_group_name_H-M   'P 1'
#
loop_
_entity.id
_entity.type
_entity.pdbx_description
1 polymer ?
#
loop_
_entity_poly.entity_id
_entity_poly.type
_entity_poly.pdbx_seq_one_letter_code
_entity_poly.pdbx_strand_id
1 'polypeptide(L)'
;MSVRGVEGKSQLGGSCDTNLDCEHKGSVCLRGRCRCHPHYIELVDEKVPATIGEPCTSKCREPLFCRGGRCQCVQRGTTTLINGECVSS
;
A
#
# COMPACT_ATOMS: atom_id res chain seq x y z
N MET A 1 -6.61 -27.09 -25.06
CA MET A 1 -6.49 -27.49 -23.64
C MET A 1 -5.22 -26.85 -23.11
N SER A 2 -5.32 -25.72 -22.40
CA SER A 2 -4.13 -25.05 -21.85
C SER A 2 -4.00 -25.42 -20.38
N VAL A 3 -3.23 -26.47 -20.12
CA VAL A 3 -2.71 -26.74 -18.78
C VAL A 3 -1.52 -25.81 -18.55
N ARG A 4 -1.65 -24.87 -17.62
CA ARG A 4 -0.51 -24.10 -17.09
C ARG A 4 -0.60 -24.11 -15.57
N GLY A 5 -0.09 -25.20 -14.99
CA GLY A 5 0.33 -25.19 -13.60
C GLY A 5 1.63 -24.40 -13.49
N VAL A 6 1.60 -23.32 -12.71
CA VAL A 6 2.77 -22.74 -12.04
C VAL A 6 2.30 -22.45 -10.62
N GLU A 7 2.99 -23.03 -9.65
CA GLU A 7 2.75 -22.89 -8.21
C GLU A 7 3.06 -21.46 -7.73
N GLY A 8 2.20 -20.51 -8.08
CA GLY A 8 2.28 -19.15 -7.60
C GLY A 8 0.90 -18.53 -7.71
N LYS A 9 0.28 -18.24 -6.57
CA LYS A 9 -0.98 -17.49 -6.58
C LYS A 9 -0.71 -16.11 -7.19
N SER A 10 -1.55 -15.67 -8.11
CA SER A 10 -1.51 -14.38 -8.77
C SER A 10 -1.93 -13.24 -7.84
N GLN A 11 -1.20 -12.13 -7.93
CA GLN A 11 -1.58 -10.86 -7.31
C GLN A 11 -2.80 -10.25 -8.01
N LEU A 12 -3.38 -9.19 -7.41
CA LEU A 12 -4.45 -8.42 -8.04
C LEU A 12 -4.03 -7.92 -9.43
N GLY A 13 -4.91 -8.04 -10.41
CA GLY A 13 -4.65 -7.77 -11.83
C GLY A 13 -3.93 -8.90 -12.58
N GLY A 14 -3.34 -9.87 -11.87
CA GLY A 14 -2.71 -11.07 -12.43
C GLY A 14 -3.73 -12.01 -13.07
N SER A 15 -3.25 -12.91 -13.94
CA SER A 15 -4.10 -13.88 -14.64
C SER A 15 -4.54 -15.02 -13.71
N CYS A 16 -5.76 -15.52 -13.89
CA CYS A 16 -6.30 -16.64 -13.12
C CYS A 16 -7.33 -17.40 -13.93
N ASP A 17 -7.57 -18.65 -13.56
CA ASP A 17 -8.68 -19.47 -14.06
C ASP A 17 -9.74 -19.69 -12.96
N THR A 18 -9.29 -19.80 -11.71
CA THR A 18 -10.14 -20.02 -10.52
C THR A 18 -9.79 -19.03 -9.39
N ASN A 19 -10.69 -18.88 -8.42
CA ASN A 19 -10.45 -18.03 -7.25
C ASN A 19 -9.26 -18.51 -6.40
N LEU A 20 -8.92 -19.81 -6.45
CA LEU A 20 -7.81 -20.39 -5.69
C LEU A 20 -6.45 -19.94 -6.23
N ASP A 21 -6.42 -19.48 -7.49
CA ASP A 21 -5.22 -18.97 -8.14
C ASP A 21 -4.88 -17.57 -7.64
N CYS A 22 -5.73 -16.89 -6.87
CA CYS A 22 -5.47 -15.53 -6.40
C CYS A 22 -4.85 -15.51 -4.99
N GLU A 23 -3.80 -14.70 -4.80
CA GLU A 23 -2.96 -14.71 -3.59
C GLU A 23 -3.69 -14.13 -2.37
N HIS A 24 -4.43 -13.04 -2.57
CA HIS A 24 -5.02 -12.26 -1.50
C HIS A 24 -6.35 -12.85 -1.02
N LYS A 25 -6.53 -12.96 0.30
CA LYS A 25 -7.86 -13.28 0.88
C LYS A 25 -8.86 -12.21 0.48
N GLY A 26 -10.03 -12.64 0.02
CA GLY A 26 -11.06 -11.72 -0.51
C GLY A 26 -10.81 -11.28 -1.96
N SER A 27 -9.84 -11.88 -2.67
CA SER A 27 -9.74 -11.75 -4.12
C SER A 27 -10.49 -12.89 -4.85
N VAL A 28 -11.03 -12.57 -6.02
CA VAL A 28 -11.79 -13.49 -6.88
C VAL A 28 -11.29 -13.39 -8.32
N CYS A 29 -11.39 -14.49 -9.04
CA CYS A 29 -11.07 -14.53 -10.45
C CYS A 29 -12.27 -14.03 -11.27
N LEU A 30 -12.17 -12.82 -11.80
CA LEU A 30 -13.22 -12.19 -12.58
C LEU A 30 -12.70 -11.87 -13.98
N ARG A 31 -13.27 -12.52 -15.00
CA ARG A 31 -12.86 -12.38 -16.41
C ARG A 31 -11.38 -12.72 -16.63
N GLY A 32 -10.92 -13.80 -16.01
CA GLY A 32 -9.56 -14.30 -16.13
C GLY A 32 -8.50 -13.48 -15.40
N ARG A 33 -8.90 -12.57 -14.50
CA ARG A 33 -7.99 -11.76 -13.68
C ARG A 33 -8.40 -11.72 -12.23
N CYS A 34 -7.41 -11.72 -11.33
CA CYS A 34 -7.64 -11.58 -9.90
C CYS A 34 -8.08 -10.15 -9.59
N ARG A 35 -9.22 -9.99 -8.91
CA ARG A 35 -9.77 -8.70 -8.49
C ARG A 35 -10.27 -8.80 -7.05
N CYS A 36 -10.38 -7.67 -6.36
CA CYS A 36 -11.05 -7.66 -5.05
C CYS A 36 -12.51 -8.09 -5.20
N HIS A 37 -12.97 -8.94 -4.28
CA HIS A 37 -14.39 -9.21 -4.11
C HIS A 37 -15.10 -7.88 -3.81
N PRO A 38 -16.35 -7.65 -4.27
CA PRO A 38 -17.07 -6.39 -4.08
C PRO A 38 -17.25 -5.91 -2.63
N HIS A 39 -16.98 -6.76 -1.64
CA HIS A 39 -17.04 -6.44 -0.20
C HIS A 39 -15.67 -6.13 0.40
N TYR A 40 -14.62 -6.19 -0.40
CA TYR A 40 -13.25 -5.91 -0.01
C TYR A 40 -12.76 -4.72 -0.81
N ILE A 41 -12.10 -3.80 -0.11
CA ILE A 41 -11.35 -2.72 -0.75
C ILE A 41 -9.89 -3.13 -0.85
N GLU A 42 -9.26 -2.79 -1.96
CA GLU A 42 -7.81 -2.92 -2.08
C GLU A 42 -7.19 -1.82 -1.21
N LEU A 43 -6.57 -2.22 -0.11
CA LEU A 43 -5.65 -1.35 0.62
C LEU A 43 -4.32 -1.42 -0.11
N VAL A 44 -4.13 -0.52 -1.07
CA VAL A 44 -2.80 -0.22 -1.56
C VAL A 44 -2.10 0.49 -0.41
N ASP A 45 -1.24 -0.22 0.32
CA ASP A 45 -0.24 0.41 1.18
C ASP A 45 0.65 1.18 0.20
N GLU A 46 0.29 2.44 -0.09
CA GLU A 46 1.15 3.33 -0.86
C GLU A 46 2.46 3.31 -0.08
N LYS A 47 3.53 2.76 -0.68
CA LYS A 47 4.87 2.74 -0.08
C LYS A 47 5.37 4.17 0.00
N VAL A 48 4.88 4.89 1.00
CA VAL A 48 5.26 6.25 1.30
C VAL A 48 6.38 6.23 2.33
N PRO A 49 7.32 7.17 2.27
CA PRO A 49 8.40 7.22 3.24
C PRO A 49 7.81 7.50 4.63
N ALA A 50 8.37 6.82 5.63
CA ALA A 50 7.83 6.77 6.99
C ALA A 50 8.81 7.36 8.03
N THR A 51 9.97 7.81 7.60
CA THR A 51 11.02 8.37 8.44
C THR A 51 11.25 9.85 8.10
N ILE A 52 11.57 10.64 9.12
CA ILE A 52 11.92 12.05 8.94
C ILE A 52 13.17 12.19 8.06
N GLY A 53 13.12 13.10 7.10
CA GLY A 53 14.21 13.38 6.18
C GLY A 53 14.28 12.47 4.94
N GLU A 54 13.50 11.39 4.90
CA GLU A 54 13.40 10.53 3.72
C GLU A 54 12.91 11.31 2.49
N PRO A 55 13.42 10.99 1.29
CA PRO A 55 12.98 11.62 0.06
C PRO A 55 11.51 11.25 -0.22
N CYS A 56 10.71 12.24 -0.57
CA CYS A 56 9.29 12.07 -0.89
C CYS A 56 8.93 12.82 -2.16
N THR A 57 7.97 12.28 -2.93
CA THR A 57 7.47 12.90 -4.16
C THR A 57 6.29 13.82 -3.88
N SER A 58 5.32 13.34 -3.11
CA SER A 58 4.07 14.06 -2.84
C SER A 58 3.48 13.79 -1.46
N LYS A 59 3.73 12.61 -0.89
CA LYS A 59 3.18 12.18 0.41
C LYS A 59 4.24 11.47 1.25
N CYS A 60 3.99 11.46 2.56
CA CYS A 60 4.72 10.69 3.56
C CYS A 60 3.70 9.98 4.45
N ARG A 61 4.14 8.97 5.23
CA ARG A 61 3.28 8.30 6.20
C ARG A 61 2.90 9.27 7.31
N GLU A 62 1.62 9.35 7.65
CA GLU A 62 1.16 10.19 8.77
C GLU A 62 1.88 9.82 10.06
N PRO A 63 2.29 10.80 10.90
CA PRO A 63 1.96 12.24 10.83
C PRO A 63 2.95 13.09 10.01
N LEU A 64 3.78 12.50 9.15
CA LEU A 64 4.76 13.23 8.33
C LEU A 64 4.14 13.83 7.07
N PHE A 65 4.69 14.96 6.65
CA PHE A 65 4.29 15.67 5.44
C PHE A 65 5.49 15.88 4.53
N CYS A 66 5.25 15.72 3.23
CA CYS A 66 6.29 15.94 2.23
C CYS A 66 6.50 17.44 2.02
N ARG A 67 7.65 17.96 2.45
CA ARG A 67 8.01 19.38 2.31
C ARG A 67 9.42 19.53 1.77
N GLY A 68 9.55 20.19 0.62
CA GLY A 68 10.85 20.34 -0.05
C GLY A 68 11.46 19.02 -0.51
N GLY A 69 10.62 18.05 -0.88
CA GLY A 69 11.05 16.71 -1.30
C GLY A 69 11.55 15.83 -0.15
N ARG A 70 11.32 16.21 1.11
CA ARG A 70 11.66 15.41 2.30
C ARG A 70 10.52 15.32 3.29
N CYS A 71 10.38 14.20 3.98
CA CYS A 71 9.38 14.03 5.03
C CYS A 71 9.73 14.82 6.29
N GLN A 72 8.77 15.60 6.80
CA GLN A 72 8.94 16.46 7.97
C GLN A 72 7.69 16.38 8.85
N CYS A 73 7.82 16.59 10.17
CA CYS A 73 6.65 16.68 11.05
C CYS A 73 5.78 17.89 10.69
N VAL A 74 4.47 17.78 10.93
CA VAL A 74 3.56 18.93 10.90
C VAL A 74 3.91 19.91 12.01
N GLN A 75 4.70 20.94 11.74
CA GLN A 75 4.87 22.03 12.70
C GLN A 75 3.67 22.97 12.68
N ARG A 76 2.47 22.48 13.00
CA ARG A 76 1.28 23.31 13.25
C ARG A 76 0.67 22.95 14.59
N GLY A 77 0.89 23.83 15.57
CA GLY A 77 0.17 23.84 16.84
C GLY A 77 0.63 22.80 17.87
N THR A 78 0.40 21.52 17.61
CA THR A 78 0.46 20.46 18.63
C THR A 78 1.54 19.41 18.40
N THR A 79 2.12 19.29 17.20
CA THR A 79 3.17 18.30 16.93
C THR A 79 4.57 18.90 17.13
N THR A 80 5.34 18.26 17.99
CA THR A 80 6.72 18.59 18.34
C THR A 80 7.67 17.46 17.92
N LEU A 81 8.94 17.79 17.65
CA LEU A 81 9.96 16.81 17.35
C LEU A 81 10.69 16.46 18.65
N ILE A 82 10.51 15.25 19.16
CA ILE A 82 11.17 14.76 20.37
C ILE A 82 12.00 13.53 19.98
N ASN A 83 13.32 13.60 20.15
CA ASN A 83 14.25 12.50 19.84
C ASN A 83 14.14 11.92 18.41
N GLY A 84 13.79 12.74 17.42
CA GLY A 84 13.61 12.28 16.04
C GLY A 84 12.25 11.67 15.73
N GLU A 85 11.30 11.78 16.66
CA GLU A 85 9.91 11.34 16.49
C GLU A 85 8.95 12.53 16.54
N CYS A 86 7.90 12.49 15.71
CA CYS A 86 6.84 13.50 15.72
C CYS A 86 5.83 13.16 16.82
N VAL A 87 5.87 13.89 17.93
CA VAL A 87 4.96 13.72 19.06
C VAL A 87 3.91 14.82 19.04
N SER A 88 2.65 14.44 18.87
CA SER A 88 1.51 15.35 18.99
C SER A 88 1.02 15.39 20.44
N SER A 89 0.96 16.59 21.04
CA SER A 89 0.44 16.85 22.40
C SER A 89 -1.04 17.18 22.42
#